data_AF-X8E8V3-F1
#
_entry.id   AF-X8E8V3-F1
#
_cell.length_a   1.000
_cell.length_b   1.000
_cell.length_c   1.000
_cell.angle_alpha   90.00
_cell.angle_beta   90.00
_cell.angle_gamma   90.00
#
_symmetry.space_group_name_H-M   'P 1'
#
loop_
_entity.id
_entity.type
_entity.pdbx_description
1 polymer ?
#
loop_
_entity_poly.entity_id
_entity_poly.type
_entity_poly.pdbx_seq_one_letter_code
_entity_poly.pdbx_strand_id
1 'polypeptide(L)'
;MGSGASSSAAAPDPATVFAALAEIIYQGSDPSDVYAAICVAATLIVPGCDHASLLLRRDGGYVTVGASDRIAQQIDDLELSVGDGPCLDAIEEETPQIEPDLTTPSQWPSLRRGSSRRHRCAVRWGFGSWSIAAKPVRSTCSATP
;
A
#
# COMPACT_ATOMS: atom_id res chain seq x y z
N MET A 1 31.46 -32.59 4.37
CA MET A 1 31.06 -31.75 3.23
C MET A 1 29.54 -31.74 3.18
N GLY A 2 28.93 -30.69 3.72
CA GLY A 2 27.48 -30.54 3.77
C GLY A 2 27.18 -29.06 3.81
N SER A 3 27.09 -28.44 2.64
CA SER A 3 26.64 -27.06 2.51
C SER A 3 25.15 -27.09 2.20
N GLY A 4 24.36 -26.77 3.21
CA GLY A 4 22.94 -26.50 3.07
C GLY A 4 22.73 -25.28 2.19
N ALA A 5 21.97 -25.45 1.12
CA ALA A 5 21.43 -24.33 0.35
C ALA A 5 20.30 -23.71 1.17
N SER A 6 20.53 -22.54 1.75
CA SER A 6 19.46 -21.68 2.23
C SER A 6 18.64 -21.24 1.02
N SER A 7 17.45 -21.81 0.86
CA SER A 7 16.44 -21.33 -0.08
C SER A 7 15.93 -19.99 0.43
N SER A 8 16.48 -18.89 -0.08
CA SER A 8 15.75 -17.63 -0.12
C SER A 8 14.68 -17.80 -1.18
N ALA A 9 13.41 -17.85 -0.80
CA ALA A 9 12.31 -17.82 -1.76
C ALA A 9 12.51 -16.60 -2.67
N ALA A 10 12.68 -16.84 -3.97
CA ALA A 10 12.75 -15.76 -4.94
C ALA A 10 11.42 -15.00 -4.91
N ALA A 11 11.48 -13.66 -4.93
CA ALA A 11 10.29 -12.85 -5.11
C ALA A 11 9.53 -13.35 -6.36
N PRO A 12 8.20 -13.46 -6.31
CA PRO A 12 7.43 -13.98 -7.42
C PRO A 12 7.68 -13.15 -8.68
N ASP A 13 7.89 -13.84 -9.79
CA ASP A 13 8.10 -13.21 -11.08
C ASP A 13 6.87 -12.35 -11.47
N PRO A 14 7.06 -11.08 -11.88
CA PRO A 14 5.94 -10.19 -12.20
C PRO A 14 4.96 -10.79 -13.22
N ALA A 15 5.45 -11.53 -14.23
CA ALA A 15 4.56 -12.12 -15.23
C ALA A 15 3.61 -13.17 -14.61
N THR A 16 4.08 -13.92 -13.61
CA THR A 16 3.24 -14.87 -12.86
C THR A 16 2.16 -14.15 -12.05
N VAL A 17 2.50 -13.03 -11.39
CA VAL A 17 1.53 -12.26 -10.61
C VAL A 17 0.49 -11.60 -11.52
N PHE A 18 0.91 -11.04 -12.66
CA PHE A 18 -0.01 -10.48 -13.65
C PHE A 18 -0.94 -11.55 -14.26
N ALA A 19 -0.43 -12.75 -14.52
CA ALA A 19 -1.26 -13.86 -15.00
C ALA A 19 -2.35 -14.25 -13.98
N ALA A 20 -2.00 -14.32 -12.69
CA ALA A 20 -2.97 -14.59 -11.63
C ALA A 20 -4.03 -13.47 -11.50
N LEU A 21 -3.64 -12.21 -11.60
CA LEU A 21 -4.58 -11.08 -11.61
C LEU A 21 -5.53 -11.14 -12.81
N ALA A 22 -5.01 -11.46 -14.00
CA ALA A 22 -5.82 -11.59 -15.20
C ALA A 22 -6.87 -12.71 -15.05
N GLU A 23 -6.50 -13.84 -14.43
CA GLU A 23 -7.45 -14.94 -14.16
C GLU A 23 -8.60 -14.50 -13.25
N ILE A 24 -8.32 -13.76 -12.17
CA ILE A 24 -9.35 -13.23 -11.26
C ILE A 24 -10.31 -12.31 -12.04
N ILE A 25 -9.79 -11.47 -12.92
CA ILE A 25 -10.61 -10.57 -13.75
C ILE A 25 -11.48 -11.37 -14.74
N TYR A 26 -10.91 -12.36 -15.43
CA TYR A 26 -11.63 -13.12 -16.47
C TYR A 26 -12.66 -14.11 -15.92
N GLN A 27 -12.55 -14.55 -14.67
CA GLN A 27 -13.55 -15.39 -14.02
C GLN A 27 -14.84 -14.63 -13.65
N GLY A 28 -14.93 -13.32 -13.94
CA GLY A 28 -16.10 -12.51 -13.62
C GLY A 28 -16.22 -12.21 -12.12
N SER A 29 -15.09 -12.11 -11.43
CA SER A 29 -15.05 -11.84 -9.99
C SER A 29 -15.67 -10.48 -9.64
N ASP A 30 -16.16 -10.34 -8.42
CA ASP A 30 -16.64 -9.05 -7.93
C ASP A 30 -15.50 -8.03 -7.96
N PRO A 31 -15.75 -6.75 -8.32
CA PRO A 31 -14.73 -5.70 -8.25
C PRO A 31 -13.95 -5.68 -6.93
N SER A 32 -14.56 -6.02 -5.79
CA SER A 32 -13.88 -6.10 -4.50
C SER A 32 -12.75 -7.14 -4.48
N ASP A 33 -12.97 -8.29 -5.11
CA ASP A 33 -11.98 -9.37 -5.17
C ASP A 33 -10.77 -8.94 -6.00
N VAL A 34 -11.04 -8.22 -7.10
CA VAL A 34 -10.00 -7.64 -7.95
C VAL A 34 -9.18 -6.60 -7.18
N TYR A 35 -9.81 -5.69 -6.43
CA TYR A 35 -9.09 -4.67 -5.65
C TYR A 35 -8.21 -5.26 -4.56
N ALA A 36 -8.71 -6.26 -3.83
CA ALA A 36 -7.92 -6.97 -2.83
C ALA A 36 -6.73 -7.69 -3.48
N ALA A 37 -6.95 -8.36 -4.61
CA ALA A 37 -5.88 -9.04 -5.34
C ALA A 37 -4.81 -8.07 -5.85
N ILE A 38 -5.20 -6.89 -6.35
CA ILE A 38 -4.26 -5.83 -6.76
C ILE A 38 -3.39 -5.39 -5.58
N CYS A 39 -3.97 -5.20 -4.39
CA CYS A 39 -3.20 -4.81 -3.21
C CYS A 39 -2.19 -5.88 -2.82
N VAL A 40 -2.59 -7.16 -2.82
CA VAL A 40 -1.66 -8.28 -2.55
C VAL A 40 -0.57 -8.37 -3.62
N ALA A 41 -0.92 -8.20 -4.90
CA ALA A 41 0.05 -8.19 -5.98
C ALA A 41 1.08 -7.06 -5.83
N ALA A 42 0.64 -5.87 -5.40
CA ALA A 42 1.54 -4.74 -5.17
C ALA A 42 2.63 -5.06 -4.12
N THR A 43 2.28 -5.75 -3.02
CA THR A 43 3.28 -6.17 -2.01
C THR A 43 4.27 -7.21 -2.52
N LEU A 44 3.90 -7.96 -3.57
CA LEU A 44 4.73 -9.01 -4.15
C LEU A 44 5.68 -8.49 -5.24
N ILE A 45 5.23 -7.50 -6.02
CA ILE A 45 5.97 -7.02 -7.21
C ILE A 45 6.78 -5.75 -6.90
N VAL A 46 6.29 -4.87 -6.02
CA VAL A 46 6.94 -3.59 -5.73
C VAL A 46 8.01 -3.76 -4.66
N PRO A 47 9.31 -3.54 -4.96
CA PRO A 47 10.37 -3.71 -3.98
C PRO A 47 10.17 -2.80 -2.77
N GLY A 48 10.16 -3.40 -1.57
CA GLY A 48 9.96 -2.67 -0.32
C GLY A 48 8.51 -2.30 -0.03
N CYS A 49 7.52 -2.76 -0.79
CA CYS A 49 6.11 -2.61 -0.45
C CYS A 49 5.67 -3.72 0.51
N ASP A 50 5.48 -3.40 1.78
CA ASP A 50 5.03 -4.39 2.78
C ASP A 50 3.50 -4.41 2.92
N HIS A 51 2.85 -3.28 2.64
CA HIS A 51 1.41 -3.07 2.79
C HIS A 51 0.87 -2.29 1.59
N ALA A 52 -0.33 -2.58 1.12
CA ALA A 52 -0.94 -1.83 0.04
C ALA A 52 -2.44 -1.68 0.24
N SER A 53 -2.99 -0.53 -0.18
CA SER A 53 -4.42 -0.24 -0.13
C SER A 53 -4.88 0.52 -1.37
N LEU A 54 -6.16 0.41 -1.66
CA LEU A 54 -6.82 1.05 -2.79
C LEU A 54 -7.96 1.93 -2.26
N LEU A 55 -7.79 3.24 -2.44
CA LEU A 55 -8.75 4.28 -2.05
C LEU A 55 -9.34 4.85 -3.33
N LEU A 56 -10.67 4.93 -3.39
CA LEU A 56 -11.41 5.49 -4.51
C LEU A 56 -12.26 6.67 -4.06
N ARG A 57 -12.46 7.62 -4.96
CA ARG A 57 -13.51 8.62 -4.83
C ARG A 57 -14.81 8.06 -5.42
N ARG A 58 -15.86 7.96 -4.61
CA ARG A 58 -17.16 7.44 -4.99
C ARG A 58 -18.27 8.24 -4.32
N ASP A 59 -19.29 8.62 -5.07
CA ASP A 59 -20.49 9.30 -4.58
C ASP A 59 -20.19 10.56 -3.73
N GLY A 60 -19.13 11.30 -4.10
CA GLY A 60 -18.69 12.51 -3.41
C GLY A 60 -17.85 12.30 -2.15
N GLY A 61 -17.59 11.05 -1.76
CA GLY A 61 -16.70 10.69 -0.65
C GLY A 61 -15.52 9.82 -1.10
N TYR A 62 -14.66 9.47 -0.15
CA TYR A 62 -13.57 8.53 -0.36
C TYR A 62 -13.85 7.23 0.38
N VAL A 63 -13.48 6.11 -0.23
CA VAL A 63 -13.70 4.78 0.32
C VAL A 63 -12.52 3.88 0.01
N THR A 64 -12.02 3.18 1.03
CA THR A 64 -11.04 2.10 0.82
C THR A 64 -11.78 0.86 0.36
N VAL A 65 -11.46 0.41 -0.85
CA VAL A 65 -12.15 -0.70 -1.52
C VAL A 65 -11.32 -1.98 -1.56
N GLY A 66 -10.05 -1.90 -1.18
CA GLY A 66 -9.15 -3.04 -1.09
C GLY A 66 -7.95 -2.71 -0.21
N ALA A 67 -7.44 -3.73 0.47
CA ALA A 67 -6.23 -3.66 1.27
C ALA A 67 -5.55 -5.03 1.30
N SER A 68 -4.21 -5.07 1.31
CA SER A 68 -3.43 -6.29 1.46
C SER A 68 -3.58 -6.87 2.86
N ASP A 69 -3.77 -6.00 3.85
CA ASP A 69 -3.86 -6.34 5.26
C ASP A 69 -4.48 -5.20 6.08
N ARG A 70 -4.59 -5.44 7.39
CA ARG A 70 -5.20 -4.50 8.33
C ARG A 70 -4.37 -3.23 8.54
N ILE A 71 -3.05 -3.28 8.37
CA ILE A 71 -2.19 -2.10 8.57
C ILE A 71 -2.44 -1.12 7.43
N ALA A 72 -2.50 -1.60 6.18
CA ALA A 72 -2.83 -0.76 5.04
C ALA A 72 -4.18 -0.06 5.22
N GLN A 73 -5.21 -0.80 5.64
CA GLN A 73 -6.54 -0.28 5.93
C GLN A 73 -6.51 0.81 7.03
N GLN A 74 -5.83 0.56 8.14
CA GLN A 74 -5.76 1.51 9.25
C GLN A 74 -5.10 2.84 8.87
N ILE A 75 -4.13 2.80 7.94
CA ILE A 75 -3.48 4.02 7.48
C ILE A 75 -4.44 4.81 6.58
N ASP A 76 -5.18 4.17 5.69
CA ASP A 76 -6.21 4.87 4.90
C ASP A 76 -7.30 5.45 5.82
N ASP A 77 -7.80 4.68 6.79
CA ASP A 77 -8.79 5.14 7.77
C ASP A 77 -8.27 6.38 8.53
N LEU A 78 -6.99 6.39 8.86
CA LEU A 78 -6.35 7.53 9.50
C LEU A 78 -6.37 8.75 8.58
N GLU A 79 -5.89 8.63 7.34
CA GLU A 79 -5.89 9.71 6.35
C GLU A 79 -7.29 10.31 6.16
N LEU A 80 -8.30 9.45 6.03
CA LEU A 80 -9.70 9.84 5.93
C LEU A 80 -10.18 10.58 7.19
N SER A 81 -9.84 10.08 8.37
CA SER A 81 -10.29 10.67 9.64
C SER A 81 -9.69 12.05 9.90
N VAL A 82 -8.46 12.30 9.45
CA VAL A 82 -7.77 13.58 9.62
C VAL A 82 -7.95 14.52 8.42
N GLY A 83 -8.46 14.02 7.30
CA GLY A 83 -8.64 14.76 6.06
C GLY A 83 -7.32 15.26 5.45
N ASP A 84 -6.22 14.57 5.72
CA ASP A 84 -4.86 14.99 5.41
C ASP A 84 -4.03 13.74 5.15
N GLY A 85 -3.48 13.58 3.95
CA GLY A 85 -2.66 12.42 3.63
C GLY A 85 -2.41 12.19 2.14
N PRO A 86 -1.38 11.37 1.81
CA PRO A 86 -0.96 11.08 0.44
C PRO A 86 -2.08 10.53 -0.44
N CYS A 87 -3.00 9.76 0.12
CA CYS A 87 -4.03 9.08 -0.63
C CYS A 87 -5.16 10.01 -1.06
N LEU A 88 -5.43 11.03 -0.25
CA LEU A 88 -6.39 12.08 -0.58
C LEU A 88 -5.81 13.02 -1.64
N ASP A 89 -4.60 13.52 -1.39
CA ASP A 89 -3.92 14.43 -2.32
C ASP A 89 -3.61 13.76 -3.65
N ALA A 90 -3.25 12.47 -3.68
CA ALA A 90 -3.03 11.76 -4.94
C ALA A 90 -4.30 11.65 -5.81
N ILE A 91 -5.48 11.58 -5.18
CA ILE A 91 -6.76 11.56 -5.89
C ILE A 91 -7.13 12.97 -6.37
N GLU A 92 -6.95 13.99 -5.52
CA GLU A 92 -7.35 15.36 -5.89
C GLU A 92 -6.39 16.01 -6.88
N GLU A 93 -5.08 15.78 -6.73
CA GLU A 93 -4.04 16.41 -7.54
C GLU A 93 -3.63 15.55 -8.74
N GLU A 94 -4.20 14.35 -8.90
CA GLU A 94 -3.90 13.37 -9.95
C GLU A 94 -2.38 13.10 -10.13
N THR A 95 -1.61 13.20 -9.05
CA THR A 95 -0.15 13.08 -9.06
C THR A 95 0.32 12.06 -8.02
N PRO A 96 1.41 11.31 -8.30
CA PRO A 96 2.01 10.43 -7.30
C PRO A 96 2.48 11.22 -6.07
N GLN A 97 2.13 10.73 -4.89
CA GLN A 97 2.48 11.33 -3.61
C GLN A 97 3.46 10.41 -2.88
N ILE A 98 4.63 10.94 -2.49
CA ILE A 98 5.72 10.16 -1.91
C ILE A 98 6.18 10.81 -0.61
N GLU A 99 6.06 10.08 0.48
CA GLU A 99 6.65 10.46 1.78
C GLU A 99 7.55 9.33 2.26
N PRO A 100 8.88 9.53 2.27
CA PRO A 100 9.82 8.50 2.68
C PRO A 100 9.76 8.17 4.18
N ASP A 101 9.41 9.14 5.03
CA ASP A 101 9.41 8.93 6.48
C ASP A 101 8.43 9.86 7.22
N LEU A 102 7.26 9.32 7.55
CA LEU A 102 6.24 9.97 8.35
C LEU A 102 6.70 10.33 9.78
N THR A 103 7.87 9.90 10.24
CA THR A 103 8.43 10.32 11.54
C THR A 103 9.17 11.65 11.48
N THR A 104 9.46 12.15 10.28
CA THR A 104 10.11 13.44 10.03
C THR A 104 9.08 14.52 9.68
N PRO A 105 9.45 15.82 9.64
CA PRO A 105 8.54 16.85 9.15
C PRO A 105 8.01 16.50 7.76
N SER A 106 6.70 16.33 7.68
CA SER A 106 5.97 15.86 6.50
C SER A 106 4.99 16.93 6.01
N GLN A 107 4.70 16.90 4.71
CA GLN A 107 3.68 17.73 4.07
C GLN A 107 2.25 17.45 4.55
N TRP A 108 2.02 16.34 5.27
CA TRP A 108 0.77 16.01 5.96
C TRP A 108 0.95 15.97 7.49
N PRO A 109 0.92 17.14 8.17
CA PRO A 109 1.18 17.21 9.60
C PRO A 109 0.15 16.49 10.47
N SER A 110 -1.11 16.42 10.03
CA SER A 110 -2.17 15.75 10.80
C SER A 110 -2.06 14.24 10.69
N LEU A 111 -1.75 13.72 9.50
CA LEU A 111 -1.42 12.31 9.32
C LEU A 111 -0.27 11.89 10.23
N ARG A 112 0.84 12.65 10.20
CA ARG A 112 2.01 12.39 11.04
C ARG A 112 1.67 12.33 12.53
N ARG A 113 0.87 13.29 13.01
CA ARG A 113 0.46 13.35 14.42
C ARG A 113 -0.38 12.13 14.81
N GLY A 114 -1.26 11.68 13.92
CA GLY A 114 -2.07 10.47 14.13
C GLY A 114 -1.28 9.17 14.02
N SER A 115 -0.23 9.14 13.19
CA SER A 115 0.64 7.99 12.99
C SER A 115 1.68 7.88 14.11
N SER A 116 1.24 7.57 15.33
CA SER A 116 2.19 7.37 16.44
C SER A 116 2.96 6.03 16.30
N ARG A 117 4.22 6.13 15.85
CA ARG A 117 5.35 5.17 16.02
C ARG A 117 5.45 3.86 15.22
N ARG A 118 4.67 3.56 14.17
CA ARG A 118 4.83 2.23 13.49
C ARG A 118 4.90 2.16 11.97
N HIS A 119 4.82 3.27 11.24
CA HIS A 119 4.72 3.20 9.77
C HIS A 119 5.74 4.14 9.13
N ARG A 120 6.73 3.55 8.46
CA ARG A 120 7.78 4.29 7.74
C ARG A 120 7.53 4.11 6.25
N CYS A 121 7.23 5.21 5.59
CA CYS A 121 7.09 5.38 4.16
C CYS A 121 5.67 5.11 3.61
N ALA A 122 5.17 6.05 2.81
CA ALA A 122 3.98 5.91 1.98
C ALA A 122 4.37 6.37 0.56
N VAL A 123 4.45 5.43 -0.38
CA VAL A 123 4.66 5.71 -1.81
C VAL A 123 3.33 5.43 -2.50
N ARG A 124 2.66 6.46 -3.02
CA ARG A 124 1.37 6.30 -3.69
C ARG A 124 1.45 6.75 -5.14
N TRP A 125 0.93 5.90 -6.03
CA TRP A 125 0.75 6.20 -7.45
C TRP A 125 -0.71 6.59 -7.69
N GLY A 126 -0.95 7.80 -8.20
CA GLY A 126 -2.27 8.26 -8.68
C GLY A 126 -2.35 8.13 -10.21
N PHE A 127 -3.48 7.67 -10.73
CA PHE A 127 -3.75 7.58 -12.18
C PHE A 127 -5.14 8.14 -12.52
N GLY A 128 -5.46 9.41 -12.25
CA GLY A 128 -6.82 9.94 -12.49
C GLY A 128 -7.80 9.52 -11.39
N SER A 129 -8.96 8.93 -11.69
CA SER A 129 -10.05 8.69 -10.71
C SER A 129 -9.80 7.59 -9.64
N TRP A 130 -8.57 7.15 -9.48
CA TRP A 130 -8.15 5.97 -8.72
C TRP A 130 -6.68 6.14 -8.31
N SER A 131 -6.37 5.69 -7.10
CA SER A 131 -5.01 5.70 -6.57
C SER A 131 -4.70 4.34 -5.94
N ILE A 132 -3.44 3.89 -5.97
CA ILE A 132 -2.94 2.69 -5.27
C ILE A 132 -1.83 3.10 -4.31
N ALA A 133 -1.98 2.80 -3.02
CA ALA A 133 -0.95 3.01 -2.02
C ALA A 133 -0.06 1.77 -1.91
N ALA A 134 1.24 1.97 -1.91
CA ALA A 134 2.25 1.00 -1.50
C ALA A 134 2.99 1.57 -0.28
N LYS A 135 3.05 0.83 0.82
CA LYS A 135 3.47 1.28 2.15
C LYS A 135 4.55 0.32 2.67
N PRO A 136 5.83 0.70 2.67
CA PRO A 136 6.88 -0.06 3.35
C PRO A 136 6.70 -0.14 4.89
N VAL A 137 7.23 -1.19 5.51
CA VAL A 137 7.46 -1.31 6.95
C VAL A 137 8.82 -1.98 7.18
N ARG A 138 9.89 -1.18 7.27
CA ARG A 138 11.12 -1.70 7.88
C ARG A 138 10.91 -1.79 9.39
N SER A 139 10.41 -2.95 9.84
CA SER A 139 10.54 -3.44 11.20
C SER A 139 12.02 -3.66 11.51
N THR A 140 12.67 -2.66 12.09
CA THR A 140 13.83 -2.91 12.96
C THR A 140 13.50 -2.35 14.32
N CYS A 141 12.85 -3.17 15.14
CA CYS A 141 13.20 -3.20 16.55
C CYS A 141 14.67 -3.65 16.60
N SER A 142 15.60 -2.69 16.62
CA SER A 142 16.91 -2.97 17.20
C SER A 142 16.67 -3.22 18.69
N ALA A 143 16.59 -4.49 19.06
CA ALA A 143 16.84 -4.90 20.43
C ALA A 143 18.27 -4.49 20.77
N THR A 144 18.47 -3.60 21.74
CA THR A 144 19.73 -3.49 22.50
C THR A 144 19.48 -2.65 23.76
N PRO A 145 20.13 -2.95 24.91
CA PRO A 145 21.20 -3.93 25.13
C PRO A 145 20.77 -5.25 25.73
#